data_AF-A0A8T3YKX8-F1
#
_entry.id   AF-A0A8T3YKX8-F1
#
_cell.length_a   1.000
_cell.length_b   1.000
_cell.length_c   1.000
_cell.angle_alpha   90.00
_cell.angle_beta   90.00
_cell.angle_gamma   90.00
#
_symmetry.space_group_name_H-M   'P 1'
#
loop_
_entity.id
_entity.type
_entity.pdbx_description
1 polymer ?
#
loop_
_entity_poly.entity_id
_entity_poly.type
_entity_poly.pdbx_seq_one_letter_code
_entity_poly.pdbx_strand_id
1 'polypeptide(L)'
;MADDQRRLPAVERDIAGIQPEDIRIRVLGTVIDRSPEGTSIIVDDGTGKITVNGEGPFPVEVNQLVRVFGRVVPLEKGAELQGEFVQSMAALDLDLRKKVRALKGR
;
A
#
# COMPACT_ATOMS: atom_id res chain seq x y z
N MET A 1 -5.84 -14.34 22.09
CA MET A 1 -6.61 -13.39 21.26
C MET A 1 -5.71 -12.48 20.40
N ALA A 2 -4.48 -12.14 20.81
CA ALA A 2 -3.62 -11.20 20.07
C ALA A 2 -2.74 -11.83 18.95
N ASP A 3 -2.59 -13.16 18.89
CA ASP A 3 -1.64 -13.81 17.97
C ASP A 3 -2.21 -14.10 16.56
N ASP A 4 -3.51 -14.27 16.40
CA ASP A 4 -4.11 -14.61 15.09
C ASP A 4 -4.14 -13.42 14.12
N GLN A 5 -4.26 -12.18 14.64
CA GLN A 5 -4.24 -10.97 13.81
C GLN A 5 -2.86 -10.71 13.18
N ARG A 6 -1.77 -11.28 13.74
CA ARG A 6 -0.43 -11.18 13.15
C ARG A 6 -0.30 -11.97 11.83
N ARG A 7 -1.20 -12.91 11.53
CA ARG A 7 -1.11 -13.80 10.35
C ARG A 7 -2.17 -13.54 9.29
N LEU A 8 -3.01 -12.53 9.44
CA LEU A 8 -4.01 -12.22 8.41
C LEU A 8 -3.31 -11.91 7.07
N PRO A 9 -3.79 -12.48 5.96
CA PRO A 9 -3.23 -12.19 4.65
C PRO A 9 -3.52 -10.73 4.29
N ALA A 10 -2.53 -10.07 3.68
CA ALA A 10 -2.73 -8.73 3.16
C ALA A 10 -3.64 -8.77 1.92
N VAL A 11 -4.83 -8.18 2.03
CA VAL A 11 -5.82 -8.15 0.95
C VAL A 11 -5.48 -7.03 -0.04
N GLU A 12 -5.58 -7.30 -1.33
CA GLU A 12 -5.38 -6.27 -2.35
C GLU A 12 -6.53 -5.27 -2.33
N ARG A 13 -6.21 -3.98 -2.16
CA ARG A 13 -7.17 -2.88 -2.14
C ARG A 13 -6.66 -1.73 -3.00
N ASP A 14 -7.61 -1.05 -3.62
CA ASP A 14 -7.39 0.29 -4.16
C ASP A 14 -7.63 1.29 -3.02
N ILE A 15 -6.91 2.41 -2.98
CA ILE A 15 -6.89 3.38 -1.87
C ILE A 15 -8.29 3.97 -1.63
N ALA A 16 -9.01 4.33 -2.71
CA ALA A 16 -10.38 4.84 -2.58
C ALA A 16 -11.38 3.79 -2.05
N GLY A 17 -11.02 2.51 -2.10
CA GLY A 17 -11.85 1.39 -1.68
C GLY A 17 -11.58 0.88 -0.26
N ILE A 18 -10.65 1.49 0.48
CA ILE A 18 -10.30 1.09 1.86
C ILE A 18 -11.53 1.28 2.76
N GLN A 19 -11.90 0.21 3.45
CA GLN A 19 -13.02 0.19 4.40
C GLN A 19 -12.51 0.19 5.85
N PRO A 20 -13.32 0.67 6.82
CA PRO A 20 -12.96 0.65 8.24
C PRO A 20 -12.65 -0.76 8.80
N GLU A 21 -13.22 -1.81 8.19
CA GLU A 21 -13.02 -3.20 8.58
C GLU A 21 -11.78 -3.85 7.95
N ASP A 22 -11.13 -3.17 6.99
CA ASP A 22 -9.88 -3.67 6.42
C ASP A 22 -8.80 -3.64 7.50
N ILE A 23 -8.19 -4.79 7.79
CA ILE A 23 -7.16 -4.89 8.85
C ILE A 23 -5.77 -4.77 8.25
N ARG A 24 -5.45 -5.64 7.28
CA ARG A 24 -4.14 -5.71 6.64
C ARG A 24 -4.33 -5.74 5.13
N ILE A 25 -3.75 -4.77 4.45
CA ILE A 25 -3.92 -4.60 3.02
C ILE A 25 -2.58 -4.54 2.30
N ARG A 26 -2.64 -4.73 0.99
CA ARG A 26 -1.56 -4.42 0.08
C ARG A 26 -2.07 -3.49 -1.02
N VAL A 27 -1.33 -2.42 -1.25
CA VAL A 27 -1.66 -1.38 -2.25
C VAL A 27 -0.52 -1.35 -3.26
N LEU A 28 -0.85 -1.26 -4.54
CA LEU A 28 0.12 -1.01 -5.60
C LEU A 28 -0.03 0.44 -6.05
N GLY A 29 1.02 1.25 -5.90
CA GLY A 29 0.98 2.66 -6.29
C GLY A 29 2.37 3.24 -6.50
N THR A 30 2.41 4.50 -6.85
CA THR A 30 3.64 5.26 -7.08
C THR A 30 3.92 6.13 -5.87
N VAL A 31 5.16 6.14 -5.39
CA VAL A 31 5.59 7.08 -4.34
C VAL A 31 5.59 8.49 -4.93
N ILE A 32 4.81 9.40 -4.36
CA ILE A 32 4.73 10.80 -4.82
C ILE A 32 5.45 11.77 -3.88
N ASP A 33 5.67 11.36 -2.62
CA ASP A 33 6.36 12.15 -1.62
C ASP A 33 7.00 11.24 -0.56
N ARG A 34 8.02 11.75 0.12
CA ARG A 34 8.79 11.04 1.15
C ARG A 34 9.34 12.03 2.18
N SER A 35 9.24 11.70 3.46
CA SER A 35 9.86 12.49 4.53
C SER A 35 11.39 12.48 4.41
N PRO A 36 12.11 13.51 4.92
CA PRO A 36 13.57 13.55 4.86
C PRO A 36 14.24 12.30 5.47
N GLU A 37 13.66 11.74 6.53
CA GLU A 37 14.14 10.54 7.21
C GLU A 37 13.73 9.26 6.48
N GLY A 38 12.76 9.32 5.56
CA GLY A 38 12.24 8.19 4.80
C GLY A 38 11.34 7.24 5.57
N THR A 39 10.98 7.55 6.81
CA THR A 39 10.07 6.76 7.65
C THR A 39 8.61 6.94 7.25
N SER A 40 8.28 8.01 6.54
CA SER A 40 6.94 8.26 6.00
C SER A 40 7.01 8.50 4.50
N ILE A 41 6.09 7.89 3.75
CA ILE A 41 5.95 8.08 2.31
C ILE A 41 4.47 8.30 1.96
N ILE A 42 4.21 9.04 0.89
CA ILE A 42 2.88 9.18 0.31
C ILE A 42 2.83 8.38 -0.99
N VAL A 43 1.84 7.50 -1.10
CA VAL A 43 1.63 6.64 -2.27
C VAL A 43 0.32 6.99 -2.96
N ASP A 44 0.35 7.07 -4.29
CA ASP A 44 -0.80 7.31 -5.17
C ASP A 44 -1.01 6.11 -6.09
N ASP A 45 -2.21 5.53 -6.09
CA ASP A 45 -2.58 4.39 -6.93
C ASP A 45 -3.47 4.77 -8.14
N GLY A 46 -3.73 6.06 -8.33
CA GLY A 46 -4.65 6.61 -9.32
C GLY A 46 -6.10 6.69 -8.86
N THR A 47 -6.46 6.04 -7.75
CA THR A 47 -7.79 6.15 -7.13
C THR A 47 -7.79 7.05 -5.91
N GLY A 48 -6.66 7.13 -5.21
CA GLY A 48 -6.47 7.99 -4.05
C GLY A 48 -5.02 8.08 -3.63
N LYS A 49 -4.79 8.80 -2.53
CA LYS A 49 -3.47 8.96 -1.90
C LYS A 49 -3.53 8.44 -0.47
N ILE A 50 -2.46 7.79 -0.02
CA ILE A 50 -2.35 7.30 1.35
C ILE A 50 -0.96 7.56 1.92
N THR A 51 -0.93 7.99 3.18
CA THR A 51 0.29 8.09 3.97
C THR A 51 0.63 6.73 4.53
N VAL A 52 1.88 6.32 4.37
CA VAL A 52 2.42 5.07 4.89
C VAL A 52 3.54 5.40 5.87
N ASN A 53 3.36 5.02 7.12
CA ASN A 53 4.32 5.25 8.20
C ASN A 53 4.99 3.92 8.58
N GLY A 54 6.32 3.89 8.54
CA GLY A 54 7.13 2.73 8.91
C GLY A 54 7.73 2.86 10.30
N GLU A 55 8.14 1.74 10.88
CA GLU A 55 8.99 1.72 12.08
C GLU A 55 10.44 2.17 11.78
N GLY A 56 10.82 2.15 10.50
CA GLY A 56 12.12 2.59 10.00
C GLY A 56 12.01 3.12 8.55
N PRO A 57 13.13 3.58 7.97
CA PRO A 57 13.12 4.17 6.65
C PRO A 57 12.79 3.15 5.56
N PHE A 58 11.94 3.54 4.61
CA PHE A 58 11.69 2.76 3.41
C PHE A 58 12.77 3.04 2.35
N PRO A 59 13.40 2.00 1.75
CA PRO A 59 14.42 2.16 0.73
C PRO A 59 13.78 2.39 -0.65
N VAL A 60 13.01 3.48 -0.78
CA VAL A 60 12.25 3.83 -2.00
C VAL A 60 12.41 5.30 -2.37
N GLU A 61 12.33 5.58 -3.67
CA GLU A 61 12.45 6.94 -4.20
C GLU A 61 11.11 7.48 -4.70
N VAL A 62 11.00 8.81 -4.76
CA VAL A 62 9.86 9.47 -5.41
C VAL A 62 9.80 9.05 -6.89
N ASN A 63 8.59 8.90 -7.43
CA ASN A 63 8.26 8.34 -8.74
C ASN A 63 8.53 6.83 -8.89
N GLN A 64 8.86 6.11 -7.83
CA GLN A 64 9.01 4.66 -7.88
C GLN A 64 7.65 3.96 -7.75
N LEU A 65 7.39 3.00 -8.64
CA LEU A 65 6.27 2.08 -8.51
C LEU A 65 6.57 1.02 -7.43
N VAL A 66 5.70 0.94 -6.43
CA VAL A 66 5.88 0.09 -5.25
C VAL A 66 4.60 -0.65 -4.90
N ARG A 67 4.76 -1.79 -4.23
CA ARG A 67 3.67 -2.45 -3.51
C ARG A 67 3.92 -2.35 -2.02
N VAL A 68 3.03 -1.67 -1.32
CA VAL A 68 3.08 -1.48 0.13
C VAL A 68 2.23 -2.55 0.80
N PHE A 69 2.74 -3.14 1.87
CA PHE A 69 2.00 -4.00 2.78
C PHE A 69 1.90 -3.30 4.13
N GLY A 70 0.70 -3.21 4.69
CA GLY A 70 0.51 -2.49 5.95
C GLY A 70 -0.82 -2.78 6.61
N ARG A 71 -0.92 -2.30 7.85
CA ARG A 71 -2.17 -2.33 8.62
C ARG A 71 -2.86 -0.99 8.49
N VAL A 72 -4.18 -1.05 8.28
CA VAL A 72 -5.00 0.15 8.18
C VAL A 72 -5.12 0.76 9.56
N VAL A 73 -4.83 2.05 9.65
CA VAL A 73 -5.07 2.89 10.81
C VAL A 73 -6.18 3.86 10.42
N PRO A 74 -7.43 3.62 10.87
CA PRO A 74 -8.55 4.50 10.56
C PRO A 74 -8.32 5.89 11.14
N LEU A 75 -8.63 6.93 10.36
CA LEU A 75 -8.64 8.32 10.81
C LEU A 75 -10.07 8.88 10.72
N GLU A 76 -10.30 10.06 11.33
CA GLU A 76 -11.58 10.77 11.18
C GLU A 76 -11.92 11.06 9.70
N LYS A 77 -10.90 11.21 8.85
CA LYS A 77 -11.04 11.42 7.40
C LYS A 77 -10.08 10.50 6.64
N GLY A 78 -10.58 9.32 6.26
CA GLY A 78 -9.83 8.33 5.49
C GLY A 78 -9.05 7.38 6.39
N ALA A 79 -7.89 6.95 5.93
CA ALA A 79 -7.03 6.03 6.67
C ALA A 79 -5.56 6.26 6.33
N GLU A 80 -4.69 5.85 7.24
CA GLU A 80 -3.26 5.69 7.01
C GLU A 80 -2.86 4.22 7.04
N LEU A 81 -1.65 3.94 6.58
CA LEU A 81 -1.05 2.62 6.72
C LEU A 81 0.13 2.65 7.68
N GLN A 82 0.07 1.79 8.70
CA GLN A 82 1.29 1.34 9.37
C GLN A 82 1.98 0.33 8.44
N GLY A 83 3.01 0.79 7.74
CA GLY A 83 3.76 0.01 6.76
C GLY A 83 4.62 -1.06 7.43
N GLU A 84 4.42 -2.30 7.01
CA GLU A 84 5.20 -3.46 7.45
C GLU A 84 6.38 -3.73 6.51
N PHE A 85 6.15 -3.59 5.20
CA PHE A 85 7.18 -3.77 4.18
C PHE A 85 6.77 -3.10 2.85
N VAL A 86 7.75 -2.62 2.10
CA VAL A 86 7.57 -2.03 0.77
C VAL A 86 8.39 -2.81 -0.26
N GLN A 87 7.70 -3.29 -1.29
CA GLN A 87 8.29 -4.04 -2.39
C GLN A 87 8.48 -3.11 -3.60
N SER A 88 9.68 -3.06 -4.15
CA SER A 88 9.90 -2.42 -5.46
C SER A 88 9.17 -3.20 -6.55
N MET A 89 8.43 -2.49 -7.41
CA MET A 89 7.69 -3.06 -8.53
C MET A 89 8.21 -2.51 -9.86
N ALA A 90 9.46 -2.03 -9.91
CA ALA A 90 10.05 -1.44 -11.11
C ALA A 90 10.07 -2.39 -12.32
N ALA A 91 10.18 -3.71 -12.09
CA ALA A 91 10.14 -4.73 -13.14
C ALA A 91 8.72 -5.20 -13.51
N LEU A 92 7.67 -4.59 -12.96
CA LEU A 92 6.30 -4.97 -13.24
C LEU A 92 5.85 -4.43 -14.60
N ASP A 93 5.51 -5.33 -15.52
CA ASP A 93 4.77 -4.98 -16.73
C ASP A 93 3.32 -4.66 -16.38
N LEU A 94 2.98 -3.36 -16.40
CA LEU A 94 1.66 -2.87 -16.07
C LEU A 94 0.60 -3.31 -17.09
N ASP A 95 0.95 -3.45 -18.35
CA ASP A 95 0.00 -3.85 -19.40
C ASP A 95 -0.30 -5.35 -19.32
N LEU A 96 0.71 -6.17 -19.05
CA LEU A 96 0.50 -7.59 -18.75
C LEU A 96 -0.34 -7.75 -17.47
N ARG A 97 -0.08 -6.97 -16.43
CA ARG A 97 -0.89 -6.99 -15.21
C ARG A 97 -2.35 -6.64 -15.48
N LYS A 98 -2.63 -5.61 -16.29
CA LYS A 98 -3.99 -5.25 -16.70
C LYS A 98 -4.69 -6.40 -17.42
N LYS A 99 -4.01 -7.05 -18.38
CA LYS A 99 -4.54 -8.23 -19.08
C LYS A 99 -4.88 -9.36 -18.11
N VAL A 100 -3.98 -9.68 -17.17
CA VAL A 100 -4.21 -10.72 -16.16
C VAL A 100 -5.39 -10.37 -15.24
N ARG A 101 -5.54 -9.10 -14.84
CA ARG A 101 -6.71 -8.66 -14.04
C ARG A 101 -8.02 -8.86 -14.81
N ALA A 102 -8.08 -8.46 -16.09
CA ALA A 102 -9.27 -8.64 -16.92
C ALA A 102 -9.67 -10.12 -17.07
N LEU A 103 -8.68 -11.03 -17.18
CA LEU A 103 -8.94 -12.47 -17.26
C LEU A 103 -9.43 -13.09 -15.94
N LYS A 104 -9.07 -12.49 -14.79
CA LYS A 104 -9.45 -13.01 -13.47
C LYS A 104 -10.88 -12.64 -13.05
N GLY A 105 -11.61 -11.86 -13.85
CA GLY A 105 -13.04 -11.58 -13.63
C GLY A 105 -13.35 -11.12 -12.20
N ARG A 106 -12.64 -10.10 -11.72
CA ARG A 106 -12.97 -9.42 -10.47
C ARG A 106 -13.65 -8.09 -10.76
#